data_AF-A0A8T5K4A2-F1
#
_entry.id   AF-A0A8T5K4A2-F1
#
_cell.length_a   1.000
_cell.length_b   1.000
_cell.length_c   1.000
_cell.angle_alpha   90.00
_cell.angle_beta   90.00
_cell.angle_gamma   90.00
#
_symmetry.space_group_name_H-M   'P 1'
#
loop_
_entity.id
_entity.type
_entity.pdbx_description
1 polymer ?
#
loop_
_entity_poly.entity_id
_entity_poly.type
_entity_poly.pdbx_seq_one_letter_code
_entity_poly.pdbx_strand_id
1 'polypeptide(L)'
;MTINSKEKQGQIWISAILFLSIGVMIIVLMLSAIMPVVDRLADRNTLSSTKNLLLEIDETIKTVAREGPGSQRNLDITLNKGELYFQNDTYQIKWIMETESELMEKGIDIPEGNIVQHLNATRVDQISNLMLWITSDKYNTSINSRFSNPFTGKHTLTVKHTGIILLNENPLIELKIT
;
A
#
# COMPACT_ATOMS: atom_id res chain seq x y z
N MET A 1 -39.25 28.06 -52.84
CA MET A 1 -38.26 28.47 -51.83
C MET A 1 -37.06 27.54 -51.98
N THR A 2 -36.04 27.97 -52.73
CA THR A 2 -34.86 27.16 -53.08
C THR A 2 -33.82 27.30 -51.98
N ILE A 3 -33.61 26.22 -51.21
CA ILE A 3 -32.65 26.17 -50.11
C ILE A 3 -31.23 26.15 -50.69
N ASN A 4 -30.39 27.08 -50.25
CA ASN A 4 -29.02 27.29 -50.74
C ASN A 4 -28.10 26.12 -50.33
N SER A 5 -27.28 25.58 -51.24
CA SER A 5 -26.49 24.35 -51.01
C SER A 5 -25.48 24.47 -49.87
N LYS A 6 -24.98 25.69 -49.60
CA LYS A 6 -24.08 25.99 -48.47
C LYS A 6 -24.74 25.81 -47.11
N GLU A 7 -26.04 26.09 -46.98
CA GLU A 7 -26.78 25.93 -45.73
C GLU A 7 -26.94 24.44 -45.36
N LYS A 8 -27.13 23.58 -46.36
CA LYS A 8 -27.20 22.12 -46.16
C LYS A 8 -25.87 21.55 -45.66
N GLN A 9 -24.75 22.02 -46.21
CA GLN A 9 -23.43 21.58 -45.78
C GLN A 9 -23.14 22.02 -44.33
N GLY A 10 -23.46 23.27 -43.98
CA GLY A 10 -23.34 23.75 -42.60
C GLY A 10 -24.17 22.94 -41.61
N GLN A 11 -25.42 22.62 -41.96
CA GLN A 11 -26.31 21.81 -41.11
C GLN A 11 -25.77 20.39 -40.88
N ILE A 12 -25.16 19.77 -41.89
CA ILE A 12 -24.54 18.43 -41.77
C ILE A 12 -23.32 18.46 -40.84
N TRP A 13 -22.48 19.49 -40.92
CA TRP A 13 -21.32 19.63 -40.02
C TRP A 13 -21.74 19.89 -38.58
N ILE A 14 -22.78 20.71 -38.37
CA ILE A 14 -23.33 20.98 -37.04
C ILE A 14 -23.89 19.70 -36.42
N SER A 15 -24.66 18.90 -37.18
CA SER A 15 -25.19 17.64 -36.66
C SER A 15 -24.08 16.63 -36.33
N ALA A 16 -23.06 16.52 -37.18
CA ALA A 16 -21.90 15.65 -36.93
C ALA A 16 -21.16 16.04 -35.65
N ILE A 17 -20.89 17.34 -35.45
CA ILE A 17 -20.26 17.86 -34.24
C ILE A 17 -21.13 17.58 -33.01
N LEU A 18 -22.44 17.81 -33.11
CA LEU A 18 -23.37 17.56 -32.02
C LEU A 18 -23.37 16.10 -31.59
N PHE A 19 -23.47 15.16 -32.54
CA PHE A 19 -23.43 13.73 -32.24
C PHE A 19 -22.10 13.32 -31.62
N LEU A 20 -20.98 13.86 -32.10
CA LEU A 20 -19.66 13.59 -31.55
C LEU A 20 -19.53 14.13 -30.12
N SER A 21 -19.98 15.36 -29.86
CA SER A 21 -19.97 15.96 -28.52
C SER A 21 -20.81 15.16 -27.53
N ILE A 22 -22.00 14.70 -27.94
CA ILE A 22 -22.84 13.83 -27.11
C ILE A 22 -22.13 12.50 -26.83
N GLY A 23 -21.50 11.89 -27.83
CA GLY A 23 -20.73 10.66 -27.66
C GLY A 23 -19.61 10.81 -26.65
N VAL A 24 -18.79 11.87 -26.76
CA VAL A 24 -17.71 12.17 -25.82
C VAL A 24 -18.29 12.43 -24.42
N MET A 25 -19.38 13.16 -24.30
CA MET A 25 -20.03 13.46 -23.02
C MET A 25 -20.49 12.19 -22.30
N ILE A 26 -21.09 11.24 -23.03
CA ILE A 26 -21.51 9.95 -22.47
C ILE A 26 -20.31 9.17 -21.94
N ILE A 27 -19.19 9.13 -22.68
CA ILE A 27 -17.97 8.43 -22.26
C ILE A 27 -17.42 9.06 -20.97
N VAL A 28 -17.36 10.39 -20.89
CA VAL A 28 -16.87 11.10 -19.70
C VAL A 28 -17.75 10.81 -18.48
N LEU A 29 -19.08 10.86 -18.64
CA LEU A 29 -20.00 10.53 -17.56
C LEU A 29 -19.84 9.08 -17.09
N MET A 30 -19.70 8.14 -18.02
CA MET A 30 -19.48 6.74 -17.71
C MET A 30 -18.17 6.52 -16.96
N LEU A 31 -17.07 7.14 -17.42
CA LEU A 31 -15.78 7.03 -16.75
C LEU A 31 -15.83 7.58 -15.32
N SER A 32 -16.47 8.74 -15.14
CA SER A 32 -16.64 9.36 -13.82
C SER A 32 -17.42 8.48 -12.85
N ALA A 33 -18.40 7.72 -13.33
CA ALA A 33 -19.15 6.79 -12.50
C ALA A 33 -18.34 5.53 -12.12
N ILE A 34 -17.37 5.12 -12.94
CA ILE A 34 -16.59 3.90 -12.74
C ILE A 34 -15.34 4.13 -11.89
N MET A 35 -14.75 5.33 -11.91
CA MET A 35 -13.52 5.64 -11.16
C MET A 35 -13.54 5.20 -9.69
N PRO A 36 -14.61 5.45 -8.88
CA PRO A 36 -14.63 5.02 -7.47
C PRO A 36 -14.53 3.51 -7.28
N VAL A 37 -15.01 2.71 -8.25
CA VAL A 37 -14.92 1.25 -8.21
C VAL A 37 -13.48 0.80 -8.50
N VAL A 38 -12.83 1.45 -9.47
CA VAL A 38 -11.43 1.18 -9.82
C VAL A 38 -10.52 1.51 -8.65
N ASP A 39 -10.72 2.66 -8.00
CA ASP A 39 -9.92 3.09 -6.85
C ASP A 39 -10.06 2.12 -5.67
N ARG A 40 -11.28 1.67 -5.37
CA ARG A 40 -11.53 0.63 -4.36
C ARG A 40 -10.80 -0.67 -4.66
N LEU A 41 -10.78 -1.10 -5.92
CA LEU A 41 -10.07 -2.32 -6.32
C LEU A 41 -8.55 -2.16 -6.22
N ALA A 42 -8.02 -1.00 -6.62
CA ALA A 42 -6.60 -0.68 -6.50
C ALA A 42 -6.14 -0.64 -5.03
N ASP A 43 -6.94 -0.01 -4.16
CA ASP A 43 -6.68 0.05 -2.71
C ASP A 43 -6.73 -1.34 -2.06
N ARG A 44 -7.72 -2.19 -2.42
CA ARG A 44 -7.79 -3.59 -1.96
C ARG A 44 -6.58 -4.41 -2.39
N ASN A 45 -6.13 -4.23 -3.63
CA ASN A 45 -4.94 -4.92 -4.12
C ASN A 45 -3.68 -4.46 -3.38
N THR A 46 -3.56 -3.17 -3.12
CA THR A 46 -2.46 -2.59 -2.32
C THR A 46 -2.45 -3.17 -0.90
N LEU A 47 -3.60 -3.23 -0.23
CA LEU A 47 -3.76 -3.85 1.08
C LEU A 47 -3.32 -5.31 1.06
N SER A 48 -3.83 -6.11 0.11
CA SER A 48 -3.50 -7.53 -0.01
C SER A 48 -2.00 -7.75 -0.28
N SER A 49 -1.42 -7.01 -1.21
CA SER A 49 0.00 -7.08 -1.54
C SER A 49 0.89 -6.70 -0.36
N THR A 50 0.54 -5.63 0.36
CA THR A 50 1.32 -5.17 1.52
C THR A 50 1.20 -6.12 2.69
N LYS A 51 0.02 -6.72 2.90
CA LYS A 51 -0.18 -7.78 3.88
C LYS A 51 0.75 -8.97 3.61
N ASN A 52 0.78 -9.46 2.37
CA ASN A 52 1.65 -10.57 1.99
C ASN A 52 3.14 -10.22 2.20
N LEU A 53 3.53 -9.00 1.87
CA LEU A 53 4.88 -8.50 2.10
C LEU A 53 5.24 -8.45 3.59
N LEU A 54 4.34 -8.02 4.47
CA LEU A 54 4.57 -8.03 5.92
C LEU A 54 4.71 -9.46 6.46
N LEU A 55 3.89 -10.40 5.97
CA LEU A 55 4.03 -11.82 6.33
C LEU A 55 5.37 -12.40 5.86
N GLU A 56 5.80 -12.04 4.65
CA GLU A 56 7.08 -12.48 4.10
C GLU A 56 8.27 -11.93 4.90
N ILE A 57 8.20 -10.67 5.35
CA ILE A 57 9.19 -10.09 6.26
C ILE A 57 9.22 -10.86 7.59
N ASP A 58 8.06 -11.12 8.21
CA ASP A 58 7.97 -11.88 9.46
C ASP A 58 8.53 -13.30 9.32
N GLU A 59 8.18 -14.01 8.26
CA GLU A 59 8.73 -15.35 7.97
C GLU A 59 10.24 -15.32 7.71
N THR A 60 10.73 -14.30 7.01
CA THR A 60 12.16 -14.13 6.75
C THR A 60 12.93 -13.89 8.06
N ILE A 61 12.41 -13.03 8.95
CA ILE A 61 12.98 -12.80 10.28
C ILE A 61 13.02 -14.10 11.07
N LYS A 62 11.91 -14.85 11.14
CA LYS A 62 11.84 -16.15 11.83
C LYS A 62 12.81 -17.17 11.24
N THR A 63 12.99 -17.17 9.93
CA THR A 63 13.88 -18.12 9.25
C THR A 63 15.34 -17.79 9.53
N VAL A 64 15.74 -16.53 9.37
CA VAL A 64 17.10 -16.07 9.71
C VAL A 64 17.40 -16.29 11.19
N ALA A 65 16.43 -16.07 12.08
CA ALA A 65 16.57 -16.37 13.51
C ALA A 65 16.81 -17.86 13.79
N ARG A 66 16.09 -18.77 13.11
CA ARG A 66 16.24 -20.22 13.28
C ARG A 66 17.52 -20.79 12.67
N GLU A 67 18.00 -20.21 11.57
CA GLU A 67 19.26 -20.63 10.92
C GLU A 67 20.49 -20.30 11.77
N GLY A 68 20.39 -19.29 12.63
CA GLY A 68 21.40 -18.96 13.63
C GLY A 68 22.43 -17.90 13.19
N PRO A 69 23.47 -17.69 14.01
CA PRO A 69 24.45 -16.61 13.85
C PRO A 69 25.09 -16.56 12.46
N GLY A 70 25.13 -15.36 11.85
CA GLY A 70 25.72 -15.15 10.53
C GLY A 70 24.78 -15.44 9.37
N SER A 71 23.59 -16.01 9.60
CA SER A 71 22.57 -16.11 8.56
C SER A 71 22.11 -14.71 8.10
N GLN A 72 21.87 -14.58 6.81
CA GLN A 72 21.29 -13.40 6.20
C GLN A 72 20.38 -13.76 5.01
N ARG A 73 19.36 -12.95 4.81
CA ARG A 73 18.44 -13.02 3.66
C ARG A 73 18.18 -11.61 3.15
N ASN A 74 18.02 -11.50 1.83
CA ASN A 74 17.60 -10.27 1.19
C ASN A 74 16.18 -10.46 0.71
N LEU A 75 15.36 -9.45 0.92
CA LEU A 75 13.98 -9.37 0.48
C LEU A 75 13.79 -8.08 -0.32
N ASP A 76 13.21 -8.19 -1.50
CA ASP A 76 12.85 -7.02 -2.30
C ASP A 76 11.48 -6.50 -1.86
N ILE A 77 11.47 -5.28 -1.35
CA ILE A 77 10.27 -4.59 -0.89
C ILE A 77 9.79 -3.68 -2.02
N THR A 78 8.54 -3.86 -2.45
CA THR A 78 7.87 -2.93 -3.38
C THR A 78 6.58 -2.44 -2.75
N LEU A 79 6.54 -1.16 -2.42
CA LEU A 79 5.36 -0.47 -1.89
C LEU A 79 4.77 0.42 -2.98
N ASN A 80 3.56 0.08 -3.43
CA ASN A 80 2.86 0.85 -4.47
C ASN A 80 2.21 2.11 -3.91
N LYS A 81 1.74 2.07 -2.65
CA LYS A 81 1.08 3.17 -1.95
C LYS A 81 1.25 3.00 -0.44
N GLY A 82 1.23 4.12 0.27
CA GLY A 82 1.44 4.16 1.72
C GLY A 82 2.91 4.17 2.12
N GLU A 83 3.12 4.15 3.42
CA GLU A 83 4.38 4.38 4.10
C GLU A 83 4.65 3.23 5.06
N LEU A 84 5.85 2.63 4.95
CA LEU A 84 6.29 1.55 5.82
C LEU A 84 7.21 2.11 6.90
N TYR A 85 6.91 1.78 8.13
CA TYR A 85 7.58 2.18 9.35
C TYR A 85 8.15 0.96 10.04
N PHE A 86 9.40 1.09 10.49
CA PHE A 86 10.02 0.13 11.39
C PHE A 86 10.29 0.84 12.72
N GLN A 87 9.71 0.36 13.81
CA GLN A 87 9.79 0.96 15.13
C GLN A 87 10.67 0.09 16.04
N ASN A 88 11.89 0.57 16.34
CA ASN A 88 12.86 -0.15 17.17
C ASN A 88 12.41 -0.29 18.63
N ASP A 89 11.69 0.70 19.14
CA ASP A 89 11.23 0.79 20.54
C ASP A 89 10.13 -0.21 20.85
N THR A 90 9.22 -0.44 19.89
CA THR A 90 8.09 -1.37 20.05
C THR A 90 8.31 -2.70 19.32
N TYR A 91 9.41 -2.86 18.59
CA TYR A 91 9.68 -3.99 17.68
C TYR A 91 8.52 -4.24 16.69
N GLN A 92 7.90 -3.15 16.25
CA GLN A 92 6.77 -3.19 15.33
C GLN A 92 7.19 -2.78 13.93
N ILE A 93 6.68 -3.52 12.94
CA ILE A 93 6.69 -3.10 11.55
C ILE A 93 5.28 -2.68 11.23
N LYS A 94 5.11 -1.40 10.90
CA LYS A 94 3.82 -0.74 10.71
C LYS A 94 3.75 -0.17 9.31
N TRP A 95 2.66 -0.40 8.61
CA TRP A 95 2.40 0.26 7.34
C TRP A 95 1.13 1.09 7.45
N ILE A 96 1.15 2.28 6.85
CA ILE A 96 0.05 3.23 6.89
C ILE A 96 -0.25 3.68 5.46
N MET A 97 -1.52 3.64 5.05
CA MET A 97 -1.96 4.27 3.81
C MET A 97 -3.21 5.12 4.03
N GLU A 98 -3.31 6.19 3.25
CA GLU A 98 -4.53 6.98 3.13
C GLU A 98 -5.44 6.38 2.05
N THR A 99 -6.73 6.26 2.38
CA THR A 99 -7.75 5.73 1.47
C THR A 99 -9.10 6.41 1.69
N GLU A 100 -9.78 6.72 0.60
CA GLU A 100 -11.19 7.15 0.59
C GLU A 100 -12.14 5.95 0.50
N SER A 101 -11.59 4.74 0.30
CA SER A 101 -12.33 3.51 0.12
C SER A 101 -12.71 2.91 1.48
N GLU A 102 -13.97 2.51 1.62
CA GLU A 102 -14.41 1.69 2.75
C GLU A 102 -14.00 0.23 2.52
N LEU A 103 -12.78 -0.09 2.93
CA LEU A 103 -12.18 -1.42 2.76
C LEU A 103 -12.59 -2.40 3.86
N MET A 104 -12.82 -1.90 5.07
CA MET A 104 -13.20 -2.64 6.26
C MET A 104 -13.99 -1.76 7.23
N GLU A 105 -14.45 -2.33 8.34
CA GLU A 105 -15.17 -1.58 9.38
C GLU A 105 -14.23 -0.64 10.15
N LYS A 106 -14.69 0.60 10.37
CA LYS A 106 -13.89 1.66 11.01
C LYS A 106 -13.81 1.41 12.52
N GLY A 107 -12.61 1.55 13.08
CA GLY A 107 -12.37 1.44 14.53
C GLY A 107 -12.37 0.01 15.06
N ILE A 108 -12.34 -1.01 14.20
CA ILE A 108 -12.25 -2.42 14.59
C ILE A 108 -10.88 -2.96 14.18
N ASP A 109 -10.23 -3.64 15.12
CA ASP A 109 -9.03 -4.42 14.86
C ASP A 109 -9.41 -5.79 14.32
N ILE A 110 -8.93 -6.12 13.12
CA ILE A 110 -9.13 -7.42 12.48
C ILE A 110 -7.79 -8.17 12.53
N PRO A 111 -7.63 -9.15 13.43
CA PRO A 111 -6.43 -9.98 13.46
C PRO A 111 -6.47 -11.01 12.32
N GLU A 112 -5.41 -11.06 11.52
CA GLU A 112 -5.19 -12.07 10.50
C GLU A 112 -3.78 -12.67 10.67
N GLY A 113 -3.71 -13.79 11.40
CA GLY A 113 -2.43 -14.41 11.75
C GLY A 113 -1.62 -13.51 12.68
N ASN A 114 -0.40 -13.15 12.27
CA ASN A 114 0.50 -12.25 13.00
C ASN A 114 0.30 -10.77 12.66
N ILE A 115 -0.57 -10.45 11.69
CA ILE A 115 -0.88 -9.08 11.28
C ILE A 115 -2.18 -8.64 11.95
N VAL A 116 -2.18 -7.41 12.45
CA VAL A 116 -3.40 -6.71 12.85
C VAL A 116 -3.69 -5.63 11.83
N GLN A 117 -4.94 -5.58 11.37
CA GLN A 117 -5.44 -4.53 10.49
C GLN A 117 -6.34 -3.59 11.28
N HIS A 118 -6.16 -2.30 11.09
CA HIS A 118 -7.00 -1.27 11.71
C HIS A 118 -7.29 -0.17 10.70
N LEU A 119 -8.57 0.18 10.57
CA LEU A 119 -8.98 1.35 9.80
C LEU A 119 -9.41 2.46 10.74
N ASN A 120 -8.61 3.52 10.80
CA ASN A 120 -8.96 4.72 11.55
C ASN A 120 -9.67 5.73 10.63
N ALA A 121 -10.78 6.28 11.10
CA ALA A 121 -11.53 7.30 10.38
C ALA A 121 -11.11 8.69 10.84
N THR A 122 -10.43 9.44 9.98
CA THR A 122 -10.13 10.85 10.26
C THR A 122 -11.35 11.70 9.90
N ARG A 123 -11.88 12.46 10.86
CA ARG A 123 -13.13 13.23 10.69
C ARG A 123 -13.02 14.42 9.72
N VAL A 124 -11.83 14.78 9.28
CA VAL A 124 -11.59 16.08 8.65
C VAL A 124 -11.89 16.06 7.15
N ASP A 125 -11.65 14.96 6.40
CA ASP A 125 -11.73 14.97 4.92
C ASP A 125 -12.27 13.67 4.27
N GLN A 126 -13.00 12.81 4.98
CA GLN A 126 -13.41 11.46 4.50
C GLN A 126 -12.25 10.49 4.16
N ILE A 127 -11.01 10.96 4.20
CA ILE A 127 -9.80 10.16 4.10
C ILE A 127 -9.63 9.36 5.38
N SER A 128 -9.57 8.04 5.24
CA SER A 128 -9.31 7.09 6.32
C SER A 128 -7.87 6.62 6.26
N ASN A 129 -7.28 6.36 7.43
CA ASN A 129 -5.94 5.82 7.57
C ASN A 129 -6.05 4.32 7.84
N LEU A 130 -5.66 3.51 6.85
CA LEU A 130 -5.52 2.08 7.03
C LEU A 130 -4.13 1.78 7.57
N MET A 131 -4.09 1.07 8.69
CA MET A 131 -2.87 0.65 9.35
C MET A 131 -2.79 -0.87 9.39
N LEU A 132 -1.62 -1.39 9.02
CA LEU A 132 -1.24 -2.78 9.24
C LEU A 132 -0.05 -2.78 10.18
N TRP A 133 -0.01 -3.68 11.17
CA TRP A 133 1.22 -3.89 11.91
C TRP A 133 1.41 -5.34 12.30
N ILE A 134 2.69 -5.71 12.40
CA ILE A 134 3.15 -6.94 13.04
C ILE A 134 3.98 -6.56 14.27
N THR A 135 3.84 -7.34 15.33
CA THR A 135 4.69 -7.21 16.53
C THR A 135 5.57 -8.44 16.61
N SER A 136 6.89 -8.26 16.61
CA SER A 136 7.82 -9.38 16.82
C SER A 136 8.12 -9.49 18.31
N ASP A 137 7.36 -10.33 19.01
CA ASP A 137 7.48 -10.55 20.45
C ASP A 137 8.70 -11.41 20.84
N LYS A 138 9.29 -12.11 19.87
CA LYS A 138 10.32 -13.14 20.09
C LYS A 138 11.73 -12.77 19.64
N TYR A 139 11.94 -11.62 19.01
CA TYR A 139 13.25 -11.23 18.49
C TYR A 139 13.48 -9.74 18.70
N ASN A 140 14.64 -9.38 19.26
CA ASN A 140 15.05 -7.99 19.30
C ASN A 140 15.45 -7.60 17.87
N THR A 141 14.73 -6.65 17.28
CA THR A 141 15.07 -6.12 15.95
C THR A 141 15.75 -4.76 16.08
N SER A 142 16.83 -4.56 15.34
CA SER A 142 17.52 -3.27 15.23
C SER A 142 17.56 -2.84 13.78
N ILE A 143 17.01 -1.67 13.49
CA ILE A 143 17.00 -1.11 12.14
C ILE A 143 18.25 -0.29 11.92
N ASN A 144 18.96 -0.60 10.85
CA ASN A 144 20.08 0.17 10.34
C ASN A 144 19.78 0.60 8.90
N SER A 145 19.31 1.82 8.71
CA SER A 145 19.05 2.34 7.37
C SER A 145 19.82 3.62 7.10
N ARG A 146 20.20 3.80 5.82
CA ARG A 146 20.72 5.07 5.31
C ARG A 146 19.60 6.06 4.94
N PHE A 147 18.35 5.61 4.91
CA PHE A 147 17.19 6.43 4.61
C PHE A 147 16.41 6.78 5.88
N SER A 148 15.70 7.90 5.82
CA SER A 148 14.76 8.29 6.87
C SER A 148 13.51 7.42 6.80
N ASN A 149 13.15 6.77 7.91
CA ASN A 149 11.84 6.18 8.14
C ASN A 149 10.77 7.30 8.15
N PRO A 150 9.67 7.23 7.37
CA PRO A 150 9.12 6.09 6.62
C PRO A 150 9.73 5.78 5.26
N PHE A 151 9.58 4.51 4.84
CA PHE A 151 10.00 3.99 3.54
C PHE A 151 8.84 3.92 2.55
N THR A 152 9.08 4.36 1.32
CA THR A 152 8.12 4.31 0.19
C THR A 152 8.81 3.83 -1.09
N GLY A 153 8.06 3.19 -1.99
CA GLY A 153 8.61 2.71 -3.26
C GLY A 153 9.37 1.39 -3.15
N LYS A 154 10.49 1.26 -3.88
CA LYS A 154 11.26 0.01 -3.99
C LYS A 154 12.54 0.08 -3.18
N HIS A 155 12.75 -0.92 -2.33
CA HIS A 155 13.93 -1.04 -1.46
C HIS A 155 14.34 -2.51 -1.33
N THR A 156 15.59 -2.77 -0.97
CA THR A 156 16.00 -4.11 -0.56
C THR A 156 16.19 -4.13 0.96
N LEU A 157 15.46 -5.01 1.64
CA LEU A 157 15.62 -5.31 3.06
C LEU A 157 16.55 -6.50 3.23
N THR A 158 17.69 -6.27 3.86
CA THR A 158 18.57 -7.32 4.36
C THR A 158 18.23 -7.62 5.80
N VAL A 159 17.86 -8.86 6.08
CA VAL A 159 17.64 -9.40 7.42
C VAL A 159 18.85 -10.22 7.81
N LYS A 160 19.50 -9.89 8.92
CA LYS A 160 20.74 -10.54 9.35
C LYS A 160 20.71 -10.94 10.82
N HIS A 161 21.10 -12.18 11.11
CA HIS A 161 21.34 -12.63 12.46
C HIS A 161 22.73 -12.17 12.92
N THR A 162 22.80 -11.23 13.86
CA THR A 162 24.08 -10.67 14.33
C THR A 162 24.92 -11.68 15.13
N GLY A 163 24.26 -12.65 15.76
CA GLY A 163 24.91 -13.65 16.62
C GLY A 163 25.14 -13.14 18.04
N ILE A 164 24.78 -11.89 18.30
CA ILE A 164 24.77 -11.30 19.63
C ILE A 164 23.51 -11.83 20.33
N ILE A 165 23.73 -12.71 21.30
CA ILE A 165 22.72 -13.09 22.28
C ILE A 165 22.97 -12.19 23.47
N LEU A 166 22.09 -11.23 23.70
CA LEU A 166 22.14 -10.43 24.91
C LEU A 166 21.86 -11.37 26.09
N LEU A 167 22.62 -11.23 27.19
CA LEU A 167 22.53 -12.13 28.35
C LEU A 167 21.07 -12.23 28.82
N ASN A 168 20.47 -13.41 28.63
CA ASN A 168 19.08 -13.74 28.96
C ASN A 168 18.00 -13.17 28.04
N GLU A 169 18.34 -12.83 26.79
CA GLU A 169 17.41 -12.25 25.81
C GLU A 169 17.42 -12.98 24.45
N ASN A 170 16.44 -12.62 23.63
CA ASN A 170 16.27 -13.12 22.27
C ASN A 170 17.43 -12.71 21.35
N PRO A 171 17.71 -13.46 20.27
CA PRO A 171 18.78 -13.11 19.34
C PRO A 171 18.50 -11.76 18.67
N LEU A 172 19.55 -10.94 18.53
CA LEU A 172 19.47 -9.65 17.86
C LEU A 172 19.49 -9.83 16.34
N ILE A 173 18.38 -9.45 15.69
CA ILE A 173 18.21 -9.43 14.24
C ILE A 173 18.40 -8.00 13.74
N GLU A 174 19.38 -7.80 12.88
CA GLU A 174 19.61 -6.50 12.21
C GLU A 174 18.79 -6.45 10.92
N LEU A 175 18.00 -5.39 10.78
CA LEU A 175 17.22 -5.07 9.60
C LEU A 175 17.89 -3.90 8.89
N LYS A 176 18.43 -4.14 7.69
CA LYS A 176 19.11 -3.11 6.90
C LYS A 176 18.36 -2.82 5.61
N ILE A 177 18.04 -1.56 5.38
CA ILE A 177 17.33 -1.12 4.17
C ILE A 177 18.30 -0.34 3.28
N THR A 178 18.43 -0.76 2.02
CA THR A 178 19.33 -0.19 1.00
C THR A 178 18.57 0.16 -0.27
#